data_AF-A0A238WPP9-F1
#
_entry.id   AF-A0A238WPP9-F1
#
_cell.length_a   1.000
_cell.length_b   1.000
_cell.length_c   1.000
_cell.angle_alpha   90.00
_cell.angle_beta   90.00
_cell.angle_gamma   90.00
#
_symmetry.space_group_name_H-M   'P 1'
#
loop_
_entity.id
_entity.type
_entity.pdbx_description
1 polymer ?
#
loop_
_entity_poly.entity_id
_entity_poly.type
_entity_poly.pdbx_seq_one_letter_code
_entity_poly.pdbx_strand_id
1 'polypeptide(L)'
;MKTILIVISFLCISVPSYAQFDPLQERRELVNTIIDLTDTHMCNPAFLETKEWDVFVNYIQSEEVLSLDDAQFKKAFNIATQKLTFSHFYLKYSAKEKRRKAKKTKKRTVTKKAFELSEIDAETALLTVRKFIPNASLMKSLVTEISEKEYKNLIIDVRGNRGGTLDAAVVLGQFITPKMIDAGSYLSRSWFEQNDHYPTPEEITSFPFLQDMTYAGFREAAKKPAFRMVVPPHNNPTFTGKVYVLTDKYTASTCEPFVYLLKEQGVAEIVGEHTAGAMLSGVNFKLNKSLSLFIPVQDYITANGSRLDKIGVAPTIKTAPEDALNTVLELL
;
A
#
# COMPACT_ATOMS: atom_id res chain seq x y z
N MET A 1 -8.42 -66.57 65.01
CA MET A 1 -7.79 -66.09 63.77
C MET A 1 -8.85 -65.45 62.89
N LYS A 2 -8.83 -64.11 62.73
CA LYS A 2 -9.57 -63.38 61.69
C LYS A 2 -8.58 -62.44 61.02
N THR A 3 -8.22 -62.73 59.79
CA THR A 3 -7.30 -61.93 58.98
C THR A 3 -8.13 -60.89 58.23
N ILE A 4 -7.95 -59.60 58.56
CA ILE A 4 -8.56 -58.48 57.84
C ILE A 4 -7.62 -58.13 56.68
N LEU A 5 -8.09 -58.33 55.45
CA LEU A 5 -7.40 -57.95 54.22
C LEU A 5 -7.71 -56.48 53.92
N ILE A 6 -6.74 -55.59 54.10
CA ILE A 6 -6.85 -54.18 53.71
C ILE A 6 -6.52 -54.09 52.22
N VAL A 7 -7.53 -53.84 51.39
CA VAL A 7 -7.36 -53.53 49.97
C VAL A 7 -7.06 -52.04 49.86
N ILE A 8 -5.81 -51.69 49.55
CA ILE A 8 -5.40 -50.32 49.24
C ILE A 8 -5.66 -50.09 47.75
N SER A 9 -6.75 -49.42 47.42
CA SER A 9 -7.00 -48.93 46.06
C SER A 9 -6.10 -47.73 45.77
N PHE A 10 -5.13 -47.91 44.88
CA PHE A 10 -4.40 -46.79 44.28
C PHE A 10 -5.32 -46.06 43.31
N LEU A 11 -5.78 -44.87 43.70
CA LEU A 11 -6.47 -43.94 42.81
C LEU A 11 -5.41 -43.33 41.87
N CYS A 12 -5.30 -43.85 40.64
CA CYS A 12 -4.51 -43.20 39.59
C CYS A 12 -5.18 -41.89 39.19
N ILE A 13 -4.71 -40.79 39.76
CA ILE A 13 -5.05 -39.44 39.29
C ILE A 13 -4.22 -39.21 38.03
N SER A 14 -4.84 -39.29 36.86
CA SER A 14 -4.23 -38.84 35.60
C SER A 14 -4.04 -37.33 35.67
N VAL A 15 -2.80 -36.89 35.86
CA VAL A 15 -2.44 -35.48 35.68
C VAL A 15 -2.54 -35.20 34.19
N PRO A 16 -3.36 -34.22 33.73
CA PRO A 16 -3.38 -33.87 32.32
C PRO A 16 -1.97 -33.43 31.92
N SER A 17 -1.41 -34.10 30.91
CA SER A 17 -0.15 -33.72 30.28
C SER A 17 -0.29 -32.27 29.83
N TYR A 18 0.38 -31.35 30.52
CA TYR A 18 0.58 -30.01 30.00
C TYR A 18 1.40 -30.18 28.73
N ALA A 19 0.78 -29.98 27.57
CA ALA A 19 1.49 -29.98 26.29
C ALA A 19 2.75 -29.12 26.43
N GLN A 20 3.91 -29.76 26.28
CA GLN A 20 5.20 -29.09 26.40
C GLN A 20 5.26 -28.00 25.33
N PHE A 21 5.53 -26.76 25.75
CA PHE A 21 5.66 -25.63 24.83
C PHE A 21 6.77 -25.92 23.80
N ASP A 22 6.38 -26.09 22.54
CA ASP A 22 7.29 -26.24 21.41
C ASP A 22 7.22 -24.99 20.51
N PRO A 23 8.22 -24.10 20.59
CA PRO A 23 8.27 -22.89 19.76
C PRO A 23 8.25 -23.15 18.25
N LEU A 24 8.80 -24.28 17.79
CA LEU A 24 8.84 -24.62 16.37
C LEU A 24 7.45 -25.03 15.88
N GLN A 25 6.73 -25.81 16.70
CA GLN A 25 5.34 -26.17 16.40
C GLN A 25 4.44 -24.93 16.37
N GLU A 26 4.54 -24.01 17.33
CA GLU A 26 3.78 -22.75 17.33
C GLU A 26 4.08 -21.91 16.07
N ARG A 27 5.35 -21.82 15.66
CA ARG A 27 5.72 -21.12 14.43
C ARG A 27 5.16 -21.80 13.18
N ARG A 28 5.15 -23.13 13.13
CA ARG A 28 4.59 -23.89 12.00
C ARG A 28 3.09 -23.62 11.86
N GLU A 29 2.35 -23.62 12.97
CA GLU A 29 0.92 -23.27 12.99
C GLU A 29 0.67 -21.83 12.55
N LEU A 30 1.53 -20.88 12.96
CA LEU A 30 1.48 -19.51 12.49
C LEU A 30 1.69 -19.40 10.97
N VAL A 31 2.65 -20.15 10.42
CA VAL A 31 2.92 -20.17 8.97
C VAL A 31 1.75 -20.78 8.21
N ASN A 32 1.17 -21.88 8.68
CA ASN A 32 -0.04 -22.46 8.09
C ASN A 32 -1.19 -21.44 8.09
N THR A 33 -1.40 -20.75 9.22
CA THR A 33 -2.41 -19.67 9.32
C THR A 33 -2.15 -18.55 8.31
N ILE A 34 -0.88 -18.19 8.07
CA ILE A 34 -0.52 -17.18 7.06
C ILE A 34 -0.93 -17.68 5.66
N ILE A 35 -0.62 -18.93 5.32
CA ILE A 35 -0.94 -19.52 4.02
C ILE A 35 -2.45 -19.58 3.83
N ASP A 36 -3.20 -20.11 4.81
CA ASP A 36 -4.66 -20.25 4.75
C ASP A 36 -5.37 -18.89 4.61
N LEU A 37 -4.94 -17.89 5.40
CA LEU A 37 -5.47 -16.53 5.28
C LEU A 37 -5.16 -15.91 3.91
N THR A 38 -3.98 -16.20 3.38
CA THR A 38 -3.58 -15.70 2.05
C THR A 38 -4.42 -16.35 0.96
N ASP A 39 -4.57 -17.67 0.97
CA ASP A 39 -5.43 -18.40 0.04
C ASP A 39 -6.88 -17.90 0.07
N THR A 40 -7.43 -17.70 1.26
CA THR A 40 -8.81 -17.24 1.45
C THR A 40 -9.05 -15.82 0.95
N HIS A 41 -8.08 -14.91 1.12
CA HIS A 41 -8.30 -13.48 0.96
C HIS A 41 -7.54 -12.81 -0.18
N MET A 42 -6.63 -13.52 -0.84
CA MET A 42 -5.88 -12.98 -1.98
C MET A 42 -6.83 -12.48 -3.05
N CYS A 43 -6.55 -11.28 -3.58
CA CYS A 43 -7.37 -10.64 -4.59
C CYS A 43 -7.44 -11.43 -5.90
N ASN A 44 -6.34 -12.07 -6.31
CA ASN A 44 -6.30 -12.92 -7.50
C ASN A 44 -5.67 -14.26 -7.11
N PRO A 45 -6.46 -15.36 -7.06
CA PRO A 45 -5.95 -16.69 -6.69
C PRO A 45 -4.74 -17.13 -7.53
N ALA A 46 -4.69 -16.76 -8.80
CA ALA A 46 -3.59 -17.11 -9.71
C ALA A 46 -2.21 -16.60 -9.24
N PHE A 47 -2.16 -15.58 -8.36
CA PHE A 47 -0.90 -15.13 -7.75
C PHE A 47 -0.24 -16.20 -6.87
N LEU A 48 -1.04 -17.15 -6.37
CA LEU A 48 -0.59 -18.25 -5.51
C LEU A 48 -0.25 -19.51 -6.32
N GLU A 49 -0.41 -19.48 -7.64
CA GLU A 49 -0.12 -20.61 -8.55
C GLU A 49 1.21 -20.40 -9.31
N THR A 50 2.11 -19.59 -8.73
CA THR A 50 3.39 -19.21 -9.35
C THR A 50 4.57 -19.93 -8.70
N LYS A 51 5.64 -20.14 -9.47
CA LYS A 51 6.90 -20.70 -8.94
C LYS A 51 7.47 -19.83 -7.82
N GLU A 52 7.34 -18.51 -7.93
CA GLU A 52 7.76 -17.54 -6.92
C GLU A 52 7.01 -17.73 -5.61
N TRP A 53 5.70 -18.03 -5.67
CA TRP A 53 4.90 -18.37 -4.50
C TRP A 53 5.34 -19.69 -3.87
N ASP A 54 5.55 -20.74 -4.67
CA ASP A 54 6.04 -22.04 -4.17
C ASP A 54 7.40 -21.90 -3.46
N VAL A 55 8.34 -21.17 -4.07
CA VAL A 55 9.65 -20.88 -3.47
C VAL A 55 9.49 -20.11 -2.16
N PHE A 56 8.58 -19.14 -2.12
CA PHE A 56 8.30 -18.37 -0.91
C PHE A 56 7.72 -19.24 0.22
N VAL A 57 6.73 -20.08 -0.07
CA VAL A 57 6.09 -20.99 0.89
C VAL A 57 7.12 -21.98 1.46
N ASN A 58 7.89 -22.63 0.59
CA ASN A 58 8.95 -23.55 1.00
C ASN A 58 9.99 -22.86 1.90
N TYR A 59 10.37 -21.61 1.58
CA TYR A 59 11.30 -20.84 2.39
C TYR A 59 10.74 -20.55 3.79
N ILE A 60 9.50 -20.06 3.91
CA ILE A 60 8.92 -19.72 5.23
C ILE A 60 8.59 -20.96 6.09
N GLN A 61 8.49 -22.14 5.47
CA GLN A 61 8.31 -23.43 6.14
C GLN A 61 9.64 -24.12 6.49
N SER A 62 10.80 -23.59 6.07
CA SER A 62 12.10 -24.18 6.37
C SER A 62 12.43 -24.09 7.86
N GLU A 63 13.10 -25.12 8.40
CA GLU A 63 13.53 -25.16 9.82
C GLU A 63 14.36 -23.93 10.21
N GLU A 64 15.22 -23.43 9.31
CA GLU A 64 15.99 -22.21 9.49
C GLU A 64 15.06 -21.02 9.81
N VAL A 65 14.05 -20.78 8.98
CA VAL A 65 13.13 -19.65 9.14
C VAL A 65 12.18 -19.88 10.32
N LEU A 66 11.74 -21.12 10.56
CA LEU A 66 10.84 -21.46 11.66
C LEU A 66 11.50 -21.24 13.03
N SER A 67 12.82 -21.43 13.12
CA SER A 67 13.59 -21.25 14.36
C SER A 67 13.83 -19.78 14.75
N LEU A 68 13.52 -18.82 13.86
CA LEU A 68 13.78 -17.40 14.08
C LEU A 68 12.86 -16.78 15.15
N ASP A 69 13.41 -15.81 15.88
CA ASP A 69 12.60 -14.95 16.75
C ASP A 69 11.60 -14.10 15.93
N ASP A 70 10.60 -13.51 16.57
CA ASP A 70 9.56 -12.72 15.90
C ASP A 70 10.10 -11.54 15.07
N ALA A 71 11.19 -10.90 15.49
CA ALA A 71 11.75 -9.76 14.77
C ALA A 71 12.53 -10.22 13.54
N GLN A 72 13.30 -11.30 13.68
CA GLN A 72 14.05 -11.95 12.62
C GLN A 72 13.11 -12.59 11.60
N PHE A 73 12.13 -13.38 12.04
CA PHE A 73 11.11 -14.00 11.20
C PHE A 73 10.37 -12.96 10.36
N LYS A 74 9.87 -11.89 11.00
CA LYS A 74 9.20 -10.80 10.30
C LYS A 74 10.10 -10.13 9.25
N LYS A 75 11.40 -9.98 9.54
CA LYS A 75 12.36 -9.40 8.59
C LYS A 75 12.61 -10.36 7.42
N ALA A 76 12.90 -11.63 7.70
CA ALA A 76 13.11 -12.69 6.72
C ALA A 76 11.90 -12.84 5.78
N PHE A 77 10.70 -12.92 6.35
CA PHE A 77 9.44 -12.95 5.62
C PHE A 77 9.32 -11.76 4.65
N ASN A 78 9.44 -10.53 5.15
CA ASN A 78 9.26 -9.31 4.34
C ASN A 78 10.34 -9.10 3.27
N ILE A 79 11.52 -9.71 3.44
CA ILE A 79 12.55 -9.72 2.39
C ILE A 79 12.16 -10.73 1.31
N ALA A 80 11.74 -11.92 1.70
CA ALA A 80 11.33 -12.95 0.76
C ALA A 80 10.13 -12.54 -0.10
N THR A 81 9.18 -11.76 0.45
CA THR A 81 8.03 -11.26 -0.33
C THR A 81 8.40 -10.32 -1.48
N GLN A 82 9.60 -9.75 -1.51
CA GLN A 82 10.04 -8.87 -2.61
C GLN A 82 10.17 -9.62 -3.95
N LYS A 83 10.39 -10.94 -3.89
CA LYS A 83 10.51 -11.82 -5.05
C LYS A 83 9.16 -12.28 -5.62
N LEU A 84 8.06 -12.01 -4.92
CA LEU A 84 6.72 -12.37 -5.39
C LEU A 84 6.32 -11.53 -6.61
N THR A 85 5.42 -12.09 -7.40
CA THR A 85 4.82 -11.50 -8.61
C THR A 85 3.78 -10.41 -8.30
N PHE A 86 3.56 -10.11 -7.03
CA PHE A 86 2.64 -9.11 -6.52
C PHE A 86 3.25 -8.33 -5.35
N SER A 87 2.78 -7.10 -5.14
CA SER A 87 3.23 -6.25 -4.03
C SER A 87 2.34 -6.37 -2.78
N HIS A 88 2.58 -5.51 -1.79
CA HIS A 88 1.65 -5.32 -0.67
C HIS A 88 1.31 -6.58 0.14
N PHE A 89 2.29 -7.48 0.26
CA PHE A 89 2.20 -8.66 1.11
C PHE A 89 3.38 -8.69 2.08
N TYR A 90 3.09 -8.53 3.37
CA TYR A 90 4.14 -8.42 4.39
C TYR A 90 3.57 -8.53 5.81
N LEU A 91 4.44 -8.84 6.77
CA LEU A 91 4.15 -8.80 8.20
C LEU A 91 4.39 -7.41 8.80
N LYS A 92 3.50 -7.02 9.70
CA LYS A 92 3.57 -5.83 10.56
C LYS A 92 3.52 -6.24 12.02
N TYR A 93 4.07 -5.40 12.90
CA TYR A 93 3.72 -5.50 14.32
C TYR A 93 2.26 -5.13 14.53
N SER A 94 1.59 -5.84 15.44
CA SER A 94 0.23 -5.53 15.89
C SER A 94 0.17 -4.12 16.48
N ALA A 95 -1.01 -3.49 16.48
CA ALA A 95 -1.16 -2.14 17.05
C ALA A 95 -0.73 -2.06 18.53
N LYS A 96 -1.03 -3.11 19.30
CA LYS A 96 -0.63 -3.25 20.71
C LYS A 96 0.90 -3.31 20.83
N GLU A 97 1.54 -4.12 19.99
CA GLU A 97 2.99 -4.29 20.02
C GLU A 97 3.74 -3.04 19.54
N LYS A 98 3.23 -2.35 18.52
CA LYS A 98 3.73 -1.03 18.10
C LYS A 98 3.71 -0.02 19.25
N ARG A 99 2.60 0.07 19.99
CA ARG A 99 2.47 0.96 21.16
C ARG A 99 3.47 0.59 22.26
N ARG A 100 3.65 -0.72 22.54
CA ARG A 100 4.63 -1.21 23.53
C ARG A 100 6.07 -0.83 23.14
N LYS A 101 6.46 -1.05 21.88
CA LYS A 101 7.80 -0.70 21.38
C LYS A 101 8.04 0.80 21.34
N ALA A 102 7.04 1.59 20.96
CA ALA A 102 7.13 3.06 20.98
C ALA A 102 7.38 3.59 22.40
N LYS A 103 6.70 3.05 23.43
CA LYS A 103 6.93 3.44 24.84
C LYS A 103 8.34 3.10 25.34
N LYS A 104 8.93 1.98 24.88
CA LYS A 104 10.31 1.59 25.23
C LYS A 104 11.37 2.48 24.58
N THR A 105 11.06 3.09 23.45
CA THR A 105 12.00 3.90 22.69
C THR A 105 11.63 5.38 22.90
N LYS A 106 12.23 6.06 23.89
CA LYS A 106 12.10 7.53 24.08
C LYS A 106 12.80 8.32 22.93
N LYS A 107 12.63 7.92 21.67
CA LYS A 107 13.15 8.71 20.53
C LYS A 107 12.12 9.77 20.18
N ARG A 108 12.53 11.02 20.38
CA ARG A 108 11.87 12.23 19.89
C ARG A 108 11.98 12.22 18.37
N THR A 109 11.08 11.50 17.69
CA THR A 109 11.04 11.49 16.23
C THR A 109 10.55 12.86 15.78
N VAL A 110 11.37 13.62 15.07
CA VAL A 110 10.91 14.80 14.34
C VAL A 110 9.91 14.30 13.30
N THR A 111 8.62 14.55 13.52
CA THR A 111 7.57 14.20 12.56
C THR A 111 7.70 15.15 11.39
N LYS A 112 8.23 14.66 10.26
CA LYS A 112 8.16 15.38 8.98
C LYS A 112 6.69 15.71 8.70
N LYS A 113 6.41 16.95 8.29
CA LYS A 113 5.07 17.36 7.87
C LYS A 113 4.62 16.51 6.68
N ALA A 114 3.32 16.26 6.58
CA ALA A 114 2.76 15.51 5.45
C ALA A 114 2.90 16.31 4.15
N PHE A 115 2.58 17.60 4.22
CA PHE A 115 2.68 18.57 3.14
C PHE A 115 3.49 19.77 3.60
N GLU A 116 4.30 20.34 2.70
CA GLU A 116 5.09 21.54 2.93
C GLU A 116 5.22 22.31 1.62
N LEU A 117 4.90 23.59 1.64
CA LEU A 117 5.08 24.50 0.51
C LEU A 117 6.32 25.37 0.79
N SER A 118 7.14 25.57 -0.23
CA SER A 118 8.30 26.44 -0.20
C SER A 118 8.36 27.24 -1.51
N GLU A 119 8.68 28.51 -1.41
CA GLU A 119 8.99 29.35 -2.56
C GLU A 119 10.47 29.15 -2.91
N ILE A 120 10.74 28.75 -4.15
CA ILE A 120 12.12 28.66 -4.66
C ILE A 120 12.58 30.05 -5.11
N ASP A 121 11.72 30.71 -5.87
CA ASP A 121 11.85 32.09 -6.33
C ASP A 121 10.45 32.65 -6.67
N ALA A 122 10.39 33.88 -7.21
CA ALA A 122 9.13 34.56 -7.52
C ALA A 122 8.26 33.84 -8.57
N GLU A 123 8.83 32.96 -9.39
CA GLU A 123 8.12 32.25 -10.47
C GLU A 123 7.91 30.77 -10.17
N THR A 124 8.58 30.22 -9.14
CA THR A 124 8.62 28.77 -8.90
C THR A 124 8.26 28.38 -7.47
N ALA A 125 7.23 27.55 -7.34
CA ALA A 125 6.80 26.93 -6.08
C ALA A 125 7.22 25.46 -5.99
N LEU A 126 7.64 25.02 -4.80
CA LEU A 126 7.89 23.63 -4.46
C LEU A 126 6.86 23.14 -3.42
N LEU A 127 5.97 22.25 -3.84
CA LEU A 127 5.05 21.52 -2.97
C LEU A 127 5.60 20.13 -2.66
N THR A 128 6.12 19.95 -1.46
CA THR A 128 6.55 18.65 -0.95
C THR A 128 5.37 17.87 -0.38
N VAL A 129 5.17 16.63 -0.86
CA VAL A 129 4.09 15.73 -0.44
C VAL A 129 4.69 14.40 0.03
N ARG A 130 4.95 14.26 1.33
CA ARG A 130 5.61 13.06 1.92
C ARG A 130 4.66 11.90 2.18
N LYS A 131 3.37 12.19 2.32
CA LYS A 131 2.32 11.17 2.51
C LYS A 131 0.95 11.79 2.25
N PHE A 132 0.09 11.10 1.51
CA PHE A 132 -1.32 11.50 1.47
C PHE A 132 -2.03 11.14 2.79
N ILE A 133 -2.74 12.11 3.36
CA ILE A 133 -3.41 11.97 4.66
C ILE A 133 -4.92 12.17 4.52
N PRO A 134 -5.72 11.59 5.44
CA PRO A 134 -7.14 11.89 5.52
C PRO A 134 -7.33 13.39 5.77
N ASN A 135 -8.48 13.92 5.35
CA ASN A 135 -8.83 15.34 5.42
C ASN A 135 -7.95 16.23 4.53
N ALA A 136 -8.53 16.70 3.44
CA ALA A 136 -7.85 17.53 2.45
C ALA A 136 -7.72 19.02 2.84
N SER A 137 -8.18 19.47 4.01
CA SER A 137 -8.15 20.90 4.40
C SER A 137 -6.77 21.53 4.29
N LEU A 138 -5.72 20.81 4.70
CA LEU A 138 -4.36 21.32 4.57
C LEU A 138 -3.96 21.47 3.10
N MET A 139 -4.25 20.46 2.26
CA MET A 139 -3.97 20.55 0.83
C MET A 139 -4.75 21.69 0.17
N LYS A 140 -6.02 21.88 0.52
CA LYS A 140 -6.85 23.00 0.05
C LYS A 140 -6.21 24.35 0.37
N SER A 141 -5.74 24.54 1.60
CA SER A 141 -5.05 25.77 2.00
C SER A 141 -3.79 26.02 1.16
N LEU A 142 -2.99 24.98 0.90
CA LEU A 142 -1.75 25.11 0.14
C LEU A 142 -2.01 25.42 -1.34
N VAL A 143 -3.00 24.78 -1.97
CA VAL A 143 -3.36 25.10 -3.37
C VAL A 143 -3.95 26.50 -3.50
N THR A 144 -4.69 26.99 -2.48
CA THR A 144 -5.14 28.38 -2.43
C THR A 144 -3.95 29.34 -2.34
N GLU A 145 -2.99 29.08 -1.45
CA GLU A 145 -1.77 29.90 -1.32
C GLU A 145 -0.95 29.94 -2.62
N ILE A 146 -0.85 28.82 -3.34
CA ILE A 146 -0.20 28.78 -4.66
C ILE A 146 -0.98 29.64 -5.66
N SER A 147 -2.32 29.59 -5.65
CA SER A 147 -3.17 30.33 -6.60
C SER A 147 -3.23 31.84 -6.36
N GLU A 148 -2.86 32.32 -5.16
CA GLU A 148 -2.78 33.74 -4.84
C GLU A 148 -1.49 34.39 -5.37
N LYS A 149 -0.58 33.60 -5.94
CA LYS A 149 0.70 34.03 -6.49
C LYS A 149 0.79 33.75 -7.98
N GLU A 150 1.59 34.54 -8.68
CA GLU A 150 1.80 34.47 -10.13
C GLU A 150 2.90 33.46 -10.51
N TYR A 151 2.92 32.29 -9.88
CA TYR A 151 3.92 31.27 -10.20
C TYR A 151 3.74 30.73 -11.62
N LYS A 152 4.84 30.64 -12.37
CA LYS A 152 4.90 30.01 -13.69
C LYS A 152 5.20 28.52 -13.62
N ASN A 153 5.82 28.07 -12.52
CA ASN A 153 6.26 26.70 -12.35
C ASN A 153 5.83 26.13 -10.99
N LEU A 154 5.29 24.91 -10.99
CA LEU A 154 4.97 24.15 -9.80
C LEU A 154 5.71 22.82 -9.80
N ILE A 155 6.60 22.64 -8.82
CA ILE A 155 7.32 21.39 -8.58
C ILE A 155 6.60 20.64 -7.46
N ILE A 156 6.19 19.41 -7.71
CA ILE A 156 5.51 18.54 -6.74
C ILE A 156 6.47 17.41 -6.37
N ASP A 157 7.05 17.47 -5.17
CA ASP A 157 7.99 16.45 -4.71
C ASP A 157 7.27 15.33 -3.95
N VAL A 158 7.08 14.18 -4.63
CA VAL A 158 6.49 12.96 -4.07
C VAL A 158 7.52 11.85 -3.83
N ARG A 159 8.82 12.17 -3.84
CA ARG A 159 9.88 11.22 -3.47
C ARG A 159 9.67 10.76 -2.02
N GLY A 160 9.81 9.45 -1.79
CA GLY A 160 9.59 8.82 -0.49
C GLY A 160 8.11 8.62 -0.13
N ASN A 161 7.16 9.08 -0.95
CA ASN A 161 5.73 9.03 -0.63
C ASN A 161 5.13 7.65 -0.97
N ARG A 162 4.84 6.88 0.08
CA ARG A 162 4.30 5.52 -0.04
C ARG A 162 2.77 5.46 -0.21
N GLY A 163 2.15 6.56 -0.63
CA GLY A 163 0.71 6.68 -0.80
C GLY A 163 -0.03 7.10 0.47
N GLY A 164 -1.33 6.81 0.53
CA GLY A 164 -2.17 7.26 1.62
C GLY A 164 -3.67 7.19 1.30
N THR A 165 -4.42 8.20 1.74
CA THR A 165 -5.84 8.33 1.36
C THR A 165 -6.01 9.22 0.14
N LEU A 166 -7.18 9.15 -0.48
CA LEU A 166 -7.45 9.79 -1.77
C LEU A 166 -7.79 11.28 -1.64
N ASP A 167 -8.31 11.72 -0.49
CA ASP A 167 -8.87 13.04 -0.28
C ASP A 167 -7.95 14.18 -0.76
N ALA A 168 -6.71 14.19 -0.28
CA ALA A 168 -5.74 15.22 -0.64
C ALA A 168 -5.18 15.03 -2.06
N ALA A 169 -5.09 13.80 -2.56
CA ALA A 169 -4.65 13.51 -3.93
C ALA A 169 -5.67 14.02 -4.95
N VAL A 170 -6.97 13.87 -4.68
CA VAL A 170 -8.05 14.40 -5.52
C VAL A 170 -8.00 15.92 -5.58
N VAL A 171 -7.84 16.60 -4.45
CA VAL A 171 -7.71 18.07 -4.43
C VAL A 171 -6.51 18.54 -5.24
N LEU A 172 -5.35 17.90 -5.08
CA LEU A 172 -4.16 18.25 -5.84
C LEU A 172 -4.33 17.96 -7.34
N GLY A 173 -4.95 16.82 -7.71
CA GLY A 173 -5.24 16.49 -9.10
C GLY A 173 -6.18 17.50 -9.76
N GLN A 174 -7.27 17.87 -9.09
CA GLN A 174 -8.21 18.90 -9.55
C GLN A 174 -7.55 20.28 -9.67
N PHE A 175 -6.59 20.59 -8.80
CA PHE A 175 -5.83 21.83 -8.94
C PHE A 175 -4.94 21.84 -10.19
N ILE A 176 -4.51 20.68 -10.71
CA ILE A 176 -3.63 20.59 -11.89
C ILE A 176 -4.41 20.51 -13.20
N THR A 177 -5.59 19.86 -13.21
CA THR A 177 -6.37 19.66 -14.44
C THR A 177 -7.87 19.80 -14.20
N PRO A 178 -8.61 20.54 -15.06
CA PRO A 178 -10.06 20.66 -14.97
C PRO A 178 -10.78 19.47 -15.64
N LYS A 179 -10.04 18.63 -16.37
CA LYS A 179 -10.58 17.51 -17.12
C LYS A 179 -11.01 16.40 -16.16
N MET A 180 -11.89 15.52 -16.66
CA MET A 180 -12.20 14.27 -15.97
C MET A 180 -10.92 13.48 -15.70
N ILE A 181 -10.81 12.91 -14.50
CA ILE A 181 -9.71 12.01 -14.12
C ILE A 181 -10.31 10.64 -13.90
N ASP A 182 -10.09 9.72 -14.83
CA ASP A 182 -10.32 8.29 -14.59
C ASP A 182 -9.07 7.69 -13.97
N ALA A 183 -9.07 7.59 -12.64
CA ALA A 183 -7.97 7.06 -11.86
C ALA A 183 -7.89 5.52 -11.87
N GLY A 184 -8.65 4.84 -12.73
CA GLY A 184 -8.58 3.40 -12.93
C GLY A 184 -9.59 2.62 -12.09
N SER A 185 -9.42 1.31 -12.09
CA SER A 185 -10.35 0.35 -11.49
C SER A 185 -9.68 -0.52 -10.45
N TYR A 186 -10.44 -0.89 -9.43
CA TYR A 186 -10.04 -1.89 -8.44
C TYR A 186 -10.82 -3.19 -8.68
N LEU A 187 -10.12 -4.32 -8.62
CA LEU A 187 -10.67 -5.65 -8.85
C LEU A 187 -10.54 -6.48 -7.57
N SER A 188 -11.66 -7.02 -7.09
CA SER A 188 -11.66 -7.92 -5.93
C SER A 188 -11.54 -9.38 -6.37
N ARG A 189 -11.37 -10.27 -5.39
CA ARG A 189 -11.44 -11.73 -5.62
C ARG A 189 -12.69 -12.16 -6.36
N SER A 190 -13.83 -11.54 -6.07
CA SER A 190 -15.09 -11.84 -6.74
C SER A 190 -15.04 -11.61 -8.25
N TRP A 191 -14.19 -10.69 -8.76
CA TRP A 191 -13.98 -10.56 -10.20
C TRP A 191 -13.29 -11.81 -10.77
N PHE A 192 -12.18 -12.22 -10.14
CA PHE A 192 -11.35 -13.33 -10.61
C PHE A 192 -11.96 -14.71 -10.37
N GLU A 193 -12.96 -14.82 -9.49
CA GLU A 193 -13.78 -16.04 -9.34
C GLU A 193 -14.85 -16.15 -10.44
N GLN A 194 -15.24 -15.03 -11.04
CA GLN A 194 -16.25 -14.97 -12.10
C GLN A 194 -15.62 -14.95 -13.50
N ASN A 195 -14.36 -14.50 -13.60
CA ASN A 195 -13.62 -14.31 -14.84
C ASN A 195 -12.17 -14.77 -14.65
N ASP A 196 -11.61 -15.51 -15.60
CA ASP A 196 -10.22 -15.98 -15.58
C ASP A 196 -9.22 -14.98 -16.19
N HIS A 197 -9.68 -13.77 -16.52
CA HIS A 197 -8.89 -12.72 -17.18
C HIS A 197 -9.00 -11.37 -16.47
N TYR A 198 -8.06 -10.48 -16.79
CA TYR A 198 -8.20 -9.06 -16.50
C TYR A 198 -9.29 -8.43 -17.40
N PRO A 199 -10.01 -7.41 -16.93
CA PRO A 199 -11.06 -6.78 -17.71
C PRO A 199 -10.59 -6.22 -19.05
N THR A 200 -11.40 -6.36 -20.11
CA THR A 200 -11.19 -5.65 -21.37
C THR A 200 -11.52 -4.16 -21.23
N PRO A 201 -11.05 -3.29 -22.14
CA PRO A 201 -11.44 -1.88 -22.14
C PRO A 201 -12.95 -1.66 -22.10
N GLU A 202 -13.73 -2.46 -22.83
CA GLU A 202 -15.19 -2.39 -22.84
C GLU A 202 -15.79 -2.73 -21.47
N GLU A 203 -15.30 -3.80 -20.82
CA GLU A 203 -15.76 -4.20 -19.49
C GLU A 203 -15.45 -3.14 -18.43
N ILE A 204 -14.26 -2.53 -18.50
CA ILE A 204 -13.88 -1.40 -17.64
C ILE A 204 -14.94 -0.30 -17.76
N THR A 205 -15.41 0.02 -18.96
CA THR A 205 -16.42 1.09 -19.12
C THR A 205 -17.73 0.82 -18.37
N SER A 206 -18.07 -0.45 -18.14
CA SER A 206 -19.30 -0.86 -17.46
C SER A 206 -19.22 -0.82 -15.92
N PHE A 207 -18.01 -0.70 -15.36
CA PHE A 207 -17.83 -0.74 -13.91
C PHE A 207 -18.47 0.45 -13.21
N PRO A 208 -19.10 0.24 -12.05
CA PRO A 208 -19.72 1.30 -11.29
C PRO A 208 -18.67 2.28 -10.77
N PHE A 209 -18.98 3.58 -10.84
CA PHE A 209 -18.13 4.61 -10.27
C PHE A 209 -18.24 4.69 -8.75
N LEU A 210 -17.12 4.98 -8.10
CA LEU A 210 -17.07 5.37 -6.70
C LEU A 210 -17.75 6.74 -6.53
N GLN A 211 -18.89 6.76 -5.84
CA GLN A 211 -19.66 7.98 -5.60
C GLN A 211 -19.15 8.77 -4.38
N ASP A 212 -18.76 8.05 -3.33
CA ASP A 212 -18.21 8.62 -2.10
C ASP A 212 -16.68 8.41 -2.08
N MET A 213 -15.94 9.50 -2.31
CA MET A 213 -14.47 9.51 -2.37
C MET A 213 -13.79 9.42 -0.99
N THR A 214 -14.56 9.23 0.08
CA THR A 214 -14.00 8.98 1.41
C THR A 214 -13.57 7.53 1.57
N TYR A 215 -12.85 7.24 2.66
CA TYR A 215 -12.50 5.88 3.05
C TYR A 215 -13.73 4.98 3.27
N ALA A 216 -14.85 5.54 3.75
CA ALA A 216 -16.07 4.77 3.97
C ALA A 216 -16.68 4.32 2.64
N GLY A 217 -16.84 5.26 1.69
CA GLY A 217 -17.31 4.97 0.35
C GLY A 217 -16.44 3.93 -0.38
N PHE A 218 -15.12 4.06 -0.27
CA PHE A 218 -14.20 3.06 -0.83
C PHE A 218 -14.46 1.66 -0.28
N ARG A 219 -14.66 1.50 1.05
CA ARG A 219 -14.97 0.18 1.64
C ARG A 219 -16.31 -0.40 1.18
N GLU A 220 -17.30 0.44 0.92
CA GLU A 220 -18.57 -0.03 0.38
C GLU A 220 -18.44 -0.45 -1.08
N ALA A 221 -17.72 0.31 -1.90
CA ALA A 221 -17.43 -0.06 -3.29
C ALA A 221 -16.57 -1.32 -3.40
N ALA A 222 -15.66 -1.53 -2.44
CA ALA A 222 -14.80 -2.71 -2.33
C ALA A 222 -15.54 -4.06 -2.20
N LYS A 223 -16.84 -4.04 -1.87
CA LYS A 223 -17.68 -5.25 -1.82
C LYS A 223 -18.10 -5.75 -3.19
N LYS A 224 -17.94 -4.94 -4.24
CA LYS A 224 -18.29 -5.29 -5.62
C LYS A 224 -17.14 -6.07 -6.29
N PRO A 225 -17.42 -6.85 -7.36
CA PRO A 225 -16.38 -7.50 -8.14
C PRO A 225 -15.34 -6.50 -8.65
N ALA A 226 -15.81 -5.37 -9.16
CA ALA A 226 -14.98 -4.25 -9.60
C ALA A 226 -15.67 -2.91 -9.39
N PHE A 227 -14.89 -1.84 -9.30
CA PHE A 227 -15.38 -0.46 -9.35
C PHE A 227 -14.31 0.49 -9.89
N ARG A 228 -14.76 1.62 -10.43
CA ARG A 228 -13.93 2.67 -11.01
C ARG A 228 -13.83 3.90 -10.15
N MET A 229 -12.65 4.50 -10.16
CA MET A 229 -12.37 5.77 -9.51
C MET A 229 -12.38 6.89 -10.54
N VAL A 230 -13.49 7.60 -10.66
CA VAL A 230 -13.62 8.72 -11.60
C VAL A 230 -13.87 10.01 -10.85
N VAL A 231 -12.98 10.98 -11.02
CA VAL A 231 -13.19 12.35 -10.58
C VAL A 231 -13.82 13.12 -11.75
N PRO A 232 -15.02 13.70 -11.57
CA PRO A 232 -15.70 14.42 -12.65
C PRO A 232 -14.92 15.68 -13.04
N PRO A 233 -15.11 16.18 -14.28
CA PRO A 233 -14.57 17.47 -14.69
C PRO A 233 -15.14 18.59 -13.80
N HIS A 234 -14.42 19.69 -13.69
CA HIS A 234 -14.84 20.86 -12.91
C HIS A 234 -14.39 22.17 -13.53
N ASN A 235 -15.01 23.26 -13.04
CA ASN A 235 -14.70 24.63 -13.46
C ASN A 235 -13.94 25.43 -12.38
N ASN A 236 -13.49 24.78 -11.30
CA ASN A 236 -12.64 25.42 -10.29
C ASN A 236 -11.32 25.91 -10.93
N PRO A 237 -10.71 26.99 -10.41
CA PRO A 237 -9.40 27.44 -10.86
C PRO A 237 -8.36 26.32 -10.80
N THR A 238 -7.55 26.22 -11.86
CA THR A 238 -6.44 25.27 -11.96
C THR A 238 -5.14 26.04 -12.12
N PHE A 239 -4.03 25.43 -11.70
CA PHE A 239 -2.71 25.93 -12.03
C PHE A 239 -2.52 25.90 -13.55
N THR A 240 -2.08 27.02 -14.13
CA THR A 240 -1.92 27.18 -15.58
C THR A 240 -0.47 27.15 -16.05
N GLY A 241 0.48 27.16 -15.10
CA GLY A 241 1.91 27.08 -15.37
C GLY A 241 2.40 25.65 -15.66
N LYS A 242 3.73 25.49 -15.78
CA LYS A 242 4.38 24.19 -15.98
C LYS A 242 4.39 23.39 -14.68
N VAL A 243 4.04 22.10 -14.75
CA VAL A 243 4.06 21.19 -13.60
C VAL A 243 5.14 20.15 -13.76
N TYR A 244 5.95 19.98 -12.72
CA TYR A 244 6.96 18.94 -12.62
C TYR A 244 6.67 18.06 -11.41
N VAL A 245 6.81 16.74 -11.53
CA VAL A 245 6.59 15.81 -10.41
C VAL A 245 7.85 15.01 -10.16
N LEU A 246 8.42 15.12 -8.96
CA LEU A 246 9.63 14.39 -8.58
C LEU A 246 9.28 13.03 -8.00
N THR A 247 9.82 11.96 -8.59
CA THR A 247 9.55 10.56 -8.19
C THR A 247 10.82 9.81 -7.79
N ASP A 248 10.67 8.83 -6.90
CA ASP A 248 11.71 7.86 -6.59
C ASP A 248 11.15 6.43 -6.48
N LYS A 249 12.03 5.44 -6.28
CA LYS A 249 11.63 4.03 -6.05
C LYS A 249 10.75 3.79 -4.80
N TYR A 250 10.50 4.81 -3.99
CA TYR A 250 9.64 4.75 -2.82
C TYR A 250 8.29 5.47 -3.03
N THR A 251 8.11 6.17 -4.15
CA THR A 251 6.82 6.67 -4.62
C THR A 251 5.92 5.47 -4.94
N ALA A 252 4.83 5.28 -4.19
CA ALA A 252 4.03 4.05 -4.26
C ALA A 252 2.53 4.28 -4.03
N SER A 253 1.73 3.25 -4.32
CA SER A 253 0.31 3.16 -4.00
C SER A 253 -0.47 4.33 -4.58
N THR A 254 -1.28 5.07 -3.80
CA THR A 254 -2.07 6.22 -4.26
C THR A 254 -1.29 7.25 -5.10
N CYS A 255 0.03 7.35 -4.90
CA CYS A 255 0.86 8.24 -5.72
C CYS A 255 1.01 7.76 -7.16
N GLU A 256 0.97 6.45 -7.42
CA GLU A 256 1.26 5.90 -8.75
C GLU A 256 0.15 6.22 -9.76
N PRO A 257 -1.16 6.08 -9.45
CA PRO A 257 -2.22 6.58 -10.32
C PRO A 257 -2.12 8.10 -10.52
N PHE A 258 -1.80 8.85 -9.46
CA PHE A 258 -1.63 10.31 -9.57
C PHE A 258 -0.51 10.66 -10.57
N VAL A 259 0.68 10.08 -10.41
CA VAL A 259 1.82 10.29 -11.31
C VAL A 259 1.51 9.81 -12.74
N TYR A 260 0.92 8.61 -12.86
CA TYR A 260 0.53 8.02 -14.15
C TYR A 260 -0.40 8.94 -14.92
N LEU A 261 -1.48 9.42 -14.29
CA LEU A 261 -2.49 10.22 -14.97
C LEU A 261 -1.97 11.57 -15.40
N LEU A 262 -1.19 12.25 -14.56
CA LEU A 262 -0.60 13.54 -14.93
C LEU A 262 0.37 13.39 -16.12
N LYS A 263 1.12 12.29 -16.16
CA LYS A 263 1.98 11.95 -17.29
C LYS A 263 1.19 11.66 -18.56
N GLU A 264 0.23 10.75 -18.49
CA GLU A 264 -0.58 10.32 -19.66
C GLU A 264 -1.41 11.47 -20.25
N GLN A 265 -1.89 12.39 -19.40
CA GLN A 265 -2.62 13.58 -19.87
C GLN A 265 -1.70 14.68 -20.42
N GLY A 266 -0.38 14.52 -20.31
CA GLY A 266 0.60 15.53 -20.74
C GLY A 266 0.55 16.83 -19.94
N VAL A 267 0.05 16.79 -18.70
CA VAL A 267 -0.11 17.98 -17.84
C VAL A 267 1.04 18.15 -16.84
N ALA A 268 1.93 17.15 -16.72
CA ALA A 268 3.15 17.26 -15.93
C ALA A 268 4.32 16.47 -16.53
N GLU A 269 5.54 16.97 -16.33
CA GLU A 269 6.77 16.21 -16.58
C GLU A 269 7.19 15.44 -15.33
N ILE A 270 7.41 14.13 -15.46
CA ILE A 270 7.83 13.28 -14.34
C ILE A 270 9.36 13.21 -14.35
N VAL A 271 10.01 13.60 -13.25
CA VAL A 271 11.47 13.72 -13.16
C VAL A 271 12.01 12.90 -12.00
N GLY A 272 13.04 12.10 -12.22
CA GLY A 272 13.69 11.29 -11.18
C GLY A 272 13.78 9.81 -11.55
N GLU A 273 13.43 8.93 -10.62
CA GLU A 273 13.43 7.48 -10.84
C GLU A 273 12.02 6.93 -11.11
N HIS A 274 12.01 5.68 -11.55
CA HIS A 274 10.82 4.85 -11.65
C HIS A 274 10.13 4.69 -10.29
N THR A 275 8.79 4.71 -10.27
CA THR A 275 8.02 4.48 -9.03
C THR A 275 8.11 3.02 -8.56
N ALA A 276 7.61 2.73 -7.37
CA ALA A 276 7.81 1.45 -6.70
C ALA A 276 7.13 0.25 -7.38
N GLY A 277 6.07 0.45 -8.16
CA GLY A 277 5.22 -0.63 -8.64
C GLY A 277 4.57 -1.36 -7.48
N ALA A 278 4.07 -0.64 -6.49
CA ALA A 278 3.43 -1.21 -5.31
C ALA A 278 2.05 -0.59 -5.18
N MET A 279 1.05 -1.21 -5.80
CA MET A 279 -0.25 -0.58 -6.04
C MET A 279 -1.43 -1.30 -5.37
N LEU A 280 -1.32 -2.60 -5.08
CA LEU A 280 -2.46 -3.36 -4.55
C LEU A 280 -3.01 -2.79 -3.24
N SER A 281 -4.34 -2.82 -3.11
CA SER A 281 -5.03 -2.41 -1.88
C SER A 281 -5.27 -3.63 -0.99
N GLY A 282 -5.05 -3.48 0.32
CA GLY A 282 -4.99 -4.60 1.24
C GLY A 282 -5.52 -4.29 2.63
N VAL A 283 -5.72 -5.36 3.42
CA VAL A 283 -6.20 -5.27 4.80
C VAL A 283 -5.27 -6.03 5.75
N ASN A 284 -5.33 -5.71 7.04
CA ASN A 284 -4.49 -6.34 8.05
C ASN A 284 -5.28 -7.44 8.77
N PHE A 285 -4.75 -8.66 8.76
CA PHE A 285 -5.23 -9.80 9.53
C PHE A 285 -4.37 -10.00 10.77
N LYS A 286 -5.00 -10.07 11.94
CA LYS A 286 -4.28 -10.31 13.18
C LYS A 286 -3.87 -11.79 13.23
N LEU A 287 -2.57 -12.05 13.38
CA LEU A 287 -2.07 -13.42 13.50
C LEU A 287 -1.94 -13.82 14.97
N ASN A 288 -1.25 -13.01 15.77
CA ASN A 288 -1.06 -13.28 17.19
C ASN A 288 -0.97 -11.97 18.01
N LYS A 289 -0.41 -12.01 19.23
CA LYS A 289 -0.25 -10.83 20.09
C LYS A 289 0.72 -9.79 19.48
N SER A 290 1.73 -10.25 18.74
CA SER A 290 2.84 -9.44 18.24
C SER A 290 2.71 -9.07 16.77
N LEU A 291 2.11 -9.92 15.94
CA LEU A 291 2.17 -9.84 14.48
C LEU A 291 0.78 -9.72 13.83
N SER A 292 0.78 -9.11 12.65
CA SER A 292 -0.37 -9.05 11.74
C SER A 292 0.14 -9.17 10.31
N LEU A 293 -0.61 -9.88 9.47
CA LEU A 293 -0.35 -10.05 8.05
C LEU A 293 -1.12 -8.99 7.27
N PHE A 294 -0.46 -8.31 6.33
CA PHE A 294 -1.12 -7.45 5.37
C PHE A 294 -1.27 -8.23 4.07
N ILE A 295 -2.51 -8.43 3.62
CA ILE A 295 -2.86 -9.19 2.41
C ILE A 295 -3.49 -8.23 1.40
N PRO A 296 -3.06 -8.22 0.13
CA PRO A 296 -3.75 -7.50 -0.92
C PRO A 296 -5.08 -8.19 -1.24
N VAL A 297 -6.18 -7.46 -1.04
CA VAL A 297 -7.56 -7.94 -1.27
C VAL A 297 -8.20 -7.32 -2.50
N GLN A 298 -7.52 -6.34 -3.11
CA GLN A 298 -7.90 -5.74 -4.38
C GLN A 298 -6.68 -5.49 -5.25
N ASP A 299 -6.77 -5.89 -6.52
CA ASP A 299 -5.86 -5.49 -7.58
C ASP A 299 -6.28 -4.15 -8.18
N TYR A 300 -5.39 -3.54 -8.96
CA TYR A 300 -5.60 -2.26 -9.61
C TYR A 300 -5.17 -2.30 -11.08
N ILE A 301 -6.00 -1.70 -11.93
CA ILE A 301 -5.71 -1.41 -13.32
C ILE A 301 -5.99 0.06 -13.63
N THR A 302 -5.25 0.65 -14.55
CA THR A 302 -5.50 1.99 -15.07
C THR A 302 -6.78 2.00 -15.92
N ALA A 303 -7.23 3.19 -16.33
CA ALA A 303 -8.41 3.36 -17.17
C ALA A 303 -8.33 2.63 -18.53
N ASN A 304 -7.12 2.36 -19.03
CA ASN A 304 -6.88 1.62 -20.27
C ASN A 304 -6.61 0.12 -20.05
N GLY A 305 -6.75 -0.38 -18.82
CA GLY A 305 -6.56 -1.80 -18.48
C GLY A 305 -5.12 -2.20 -18.15
N SER A 306 -4.16 -1.27 -18.13
CA SER A 306 -2.77 -1.58 -17.78
C SER A 306 -2.61 -1.78 -16.27
N ARG A 307 -1.78 -2.74 -15.85
CA ARG A 307 -1.40 -2.89 -14.44
C ARG A 307 -0.24 -1.96 -14.09
N LEU A 308 -0.26 -1.40 -12.88
CA LEU A 308 0.88 -0.69 -12.31
C LEU A 308 1.63 -1.52 -11.26
N ASP A 309 0.99 -2.54 -10.68
CA ASP A 309 1.66 -3.38 -9.69
C ASP A 309 2.85 -4.13 -10.31
N LYS A 310 3.98 -4.13 -9.61
CA LYS A 310 5.31 -4.61 -10.06
C LYS A 310 5.89 -3.90 -11.30
N ILE A 311 5.15 -2.99 -11.92
CA ILE A 311 5.56 -2.27 -13.13
C ILE A 311 5.96 -0.84 -12.78
N GLY A 312 5.15 -0.12 -12.00
CA GLY A 312 5.34 1.29 -11.66
C GLY A 312 5.18 2.24 -12.86
N VAL A 313 5.60 3.48 -12.68
CA VAL A 313 5.55 4.55 -13.67
C VAL A 313 6.97 5.02 -13.95
N ALA A 314 7.36 4.97 -15.22
CA ALA A 314 8.65 5.50 -15.66
C ALA A 314 8.66 7.03 -15.63
N PRO A 315 9.78 7.68 -15.28
CA PRO A 315 9.92 9.12 -15.41
C PRO A 315 9.92 9.52 -16.90
N THR A 316 9.57 10.77 -17.17
CA THR A 316 9.79 11.43 -18.46
C THR A 316 11.27 11.81 -18.59
N ILE A 317 11.86 12.35 -17.52
CA ILE A 317 13.28 12.70 -17.44
C ILE A 317 13.92 11.87 -16.33
N LYS A 318 14.77 10.91 -16.73
CA LYS A 318 15.43 9.99 -15.79
C LYS A 318 16.67 10.66 -15.18
N THR A 319 16.72 10.70 -13.85
CA THR A 319 17.87 11.23 -13.09
C THR A 319 17.90 10.59 -11.69
N ALA A 320 19.02 10.73 -10.98
CA ALA A 320 19.11 10.25 -9.60
C ALA A 320 18.12 11.03 -8.70
N PRO A 321 17.51 10.42 -7.68
CA PRO A 321 16.55 11.09 -6.83
C PRO A 321 17.09 12.38 -6.23
N GLU A 322 18.34 12.40 -5.78
CA GLU A 322 19.03 13.55 -5.20
C GLU A 322 19.16 14.72 -6.18
N ASP A 323 19.34 14.44 -7.47
CA ASP A 323 19.55 15.44 -8.51
C ASP A 323 18.24 15.94 -9.13
N ALA A 324 17.12 15.24 -8.92
CA ALA A 324 15.84 15.50 -9.58
C ALA A 324 15.34 16.95 -9.44
N LEU A 325 15.55 17.58 -8.28
CA LEU A 325 15.18 18.98 -8.10
C LEU A 325 16.06 19.89 -8.96
N ASN A 326 17.38 19.71 -8.90
CA ASN A 326 18.33 20.51 -9.69
C ASN A 326 18.09 20.35 -11.18
N THR A 327 17.82 19.12 -11.64
CA THR A 327 17.44 18.84 -13.03
C THR A 327 16.22 19.65 -13.46
N VAL A 328 15.20 19.80 -12.61
CA VAL A 328 14.05 20.66 -12.94
C VAL A 328 14.47 22.12 -12.99
N LEU A 329 15.23 22.60 -12.01
CA LEU A 329 15.65 24.01 -11.96
C LEU A 329 16.52 24.42 -13.16
N GLU A 330 17.28 23.49 -13.75
CA GLU A 330 18.05 23.72 -14.98
C GLU A 330 17.17 23.83 -16.25
N LEU A 331 15.89 23.43 -16.19
CA LEU A 331 14.94 23.49 -17.31
C LEU A 331 14.06 24.76 -17.30
N LEU A 332 14.07 25.53 -16.20
CA LEU A 332 13.24 26.71 -15.99
C LEU A 332 13.89 27.97 -16.57
#